data_AF-A0A3D6EMD6-F1
#
_entry.id   AF-A0A3D6EMD6-F1
#
_cell.length_a   1.000
_cell.length_b   1.000
_cell.length_c   1.000
_cell.angle_alpha   90.00
_cell.angle_beta   90.00
_cell.angle_gamma   90.00
#
_symmetry.space_group_name_H-M   'P 1'
#
loop_
_entity.id
_entity.type
_entity.pdbx_description
1 polymer ?
#
loop_
_entity_poly.entity_id
_entity_poly.type
_entity_poly.pdbx_seq_one_letter_code
_entity_poly.pdbx_strand_id
1 'polypeptide(L)'
;MINLLFGLGAALAVILVCSLPHLLGMPLWVGIPLGLLSGGGLFIWLGRKVQQELERIFTQAGELLKKQQFDKAIEVMKEGYRFAPKQFLVKGSIDGQIGVVQYLRKKNEEAEPLLAAASMQHYIAKAMLGILQWKRGEKKKAKETFALALKAGKKESLLYAVYAYVLVEMGERDKAIEVLNQGLGICKGDERLITNRNLLQNGKALKMKVYGEQWYQFLLERPMIRQEAPAFARVSRRALRG
;
A
#
# COMPACT_ATOMS: atom_id res chain seq x y z
N MET A 1 -11.15 6.90 -17.41
CA MET A 1 -12.53 6.64 -17.83
C MET A 1 -12.66 6.30 -19.31
N ILE A 2 -11.70 6.67 -20.17
CA ILE A 2 -11.76 6.35 -21.61
C ILE A 2 -11.85 4.84 -21.88
N ASN A 3 -11.10 4.00 -21.15
CA ASN A 3 -11.15 2.55 -21.36
C ASN A 3 -12.51 1.93 -20.98
N LEU A 4 -13.19 2.49 -19.98
CA LEU A 4 -14.54 2.05 -19.60
C LEU A 4 -15.55 2.40 -20.70
N LEU A 5 -15.43 3.60 -21.30
CA LEU A 5 -16.27 4.01 -22.42
C LEU A 5 -16.08 3.09 -23.63
N PHE A 6 -14.84 2.70 -23.94
CA PHE A 6 -14.57 1.71 -24.99
C PHE A 6 -15.17 0.34 -24.68
N GLY A 7 -15.08 -0.13 -23.42
CA GLY A 7 -15.72 -1.38 -23.00
C GLY A 7 -17.24 -1.34 -23.13
N LEU A 8 -17.88 -0.26 -22.68
CA LEU A 8 -19.33 -0.06 -22.80
C LEU A 8 -19.78 0.07 -24.26
N GLY A 9 -19.02 0.79 -25.09
CA GLY A 9 -19.28 0.91 -26.52
C GLY A 9 -19.19 -0.43 -27.25
N ALA A 10 -18.18 -1.24 -26.93
CA ALA A 10 -18.05 -2.60 -27.47
C ALA A 10 -19.21 -3.50 -27.03
N ALA A 11 -19.62 -3.43 -25.76
CA ALA A 11 -20.77 -4.19 -25.26
C ALA A 11 -22.06 -3.82 -26.00
N LEU A 12 -22.35 -2.52 -26.15
CA LEU A 12 -23.52 -2.02 -26.85
C LEU A 12 -23.52 -2.41 -28.33
N ALA A 13 -22.37 -2.31 -29.00
CA ALA A 13 -22.23 -2.70 -30.40
C ALA A 13 -22.55 -4.19 -30.61
N VAL A 14 -22.03 -5.07 -29.73
CA VAL A 14 -22.29 -6.51 -29.81
C VAL A 14 -23.76 -6.83 -29.51
N ILE A 15 -24.39 -6.16 -28.54
CA ILE A 15 -25.82 -6.33 -28.24
C ILE A 15 -26.66 -5.94 -29.46
N LEU A 16 -26.38 -4.81 -30.09
CA LEU A 16 -27.12 -4.33 -31.26
C LEU A 16 -26.96 -5.27 -32.46
N VAL A 17 -25.74 -5.72 -32.75
CA VAL A 17 -25.47 -6.65 -33.85
C VAL A 17 -26.16 -8.01 -33.64
N CYS A 18 -26.16 -8.53 -32.41
CA CYS A 18 -26.83 -9.79 -32.09
C CYS A 18 -28.36 -9.66 -32.13
N SER A 19 -28.92 -8.52 -31.70
CA SER A 19 -30.37 -8.35 -31.55
C SER A 19 -31.08 -7.84 -32.80
N LEU A 20 -30.36 -7.26 -33.78
CA LEU A 20 -30.99 -6.81 -35.02
C LEU A 20 -31.49 -8.00 -35.86
N PRO A 21 -32.78 -8.01 -36.26
CA PRO A 21 -33.37 -9.10 -37.06
C PRO A 21 -32.72 -9.28 -38.43
N HIS A 22 -32.18 -8.21 -39.01
CA HIS A 22 -31.53 -8.22 -40.32
C HIS A 22 -30.07 -8.72 -40.29
N LEU A 23 -29.51 -8.97 -39.10
CA LEU A 23 -28.13 -9.42 -38.93
C LEU A 23 -28.08 -10.85 -38.40
N LEU A 24 -28.37 -11.03 -37.10
CA LEU A 24 -28.30 -12.33 -36.43
C LEU A 24 -29.64 -12.74 -35.81
N GLY A 25 -30.55 -11.78 -35.56
CA GLY A 25 -31.89 -12.04 -35.03
C GLY A 25 -31.91 -12.81 -33.70
N MET A 26 -30.83 -12.77 -32.92
CA MET A 26 -30.76 -13.47 -31.65
C MET A 26 -31.61 -12.75 -30.59
N PRO A 27 -32.29 -13.50 -29.72
CA PRO A 27 -33.09 -12.89 -28.67
C PRO A 27 -32.19 -12.19 -27.64
N LEU A 28 -32.69 -11.09 -27.07
CA LEU A 28 -31.93 -10.19 -26.20
C LEU A 28 -31.28 -10.88 -24.99
N TRP A 29 -31.89 -11.96 -24.47
CA TRP A 29 -31.33 -12.74 -23.36
C TRP A 29 -30.01 -13.46 -23.71
N VAL A 30 -29.71 -13.67 -24.99
CA VAL A 30 -28.43 -14.22 -25.49
C VAL A 30 -27.47 -13.08 -25.85
N GLY A 31 -27.97 -12.02 -26.49
CA GLY A 31 -27.14 -10.87 -26.90
C GLY A 31 -26.55 -10.09 -25.72
N ILE A 32 -27.31 -9.92 -24.63
CA ILE A 32 -26.87 -9.17 -23.43
C ILE A 32 -25.64 -9.83 -22.76
N PRO A 33 -25.65 -11.14 -22.43
CA PRO A 33 -24.46 -11.81 -21.91
C PRO A 33 -23.24 -11.72 -22.83
N LEU A 34 -23.41 -11.91 -24.14
CA LEU A 34 -22.31 -11.81 -25.13
C LEU A 34 -21.72 -10.40 -25.20
N GLY A 35 -22.57 -9.37 -25.17
CA GLY A 35 -22.13 -7.98 -25.09
C GLY A 35 -21.36 -7.67 -23.81
N LEU A 36 -21.87 -8.10 -22.66
CA LEU A 36 -21.18 -7.90 -21.39
C LEU A 36 -19.83 -8.63 -21.33
N LEU A 37 -19.74 -9.85 -21.86
CA LEU A 37 -18.48 -10.59 -21.93
C LEU A 37 -17.47 -9.91 -22.85
N SER A 38 -17.88 -9.45 -24.04
CA SER A 38 -16.99 -8.77 -24.99
C SER A 38 -16.51 -7.41 -24.47
N GLY A 39 -17.43 -6.57 -23.98
CA GLY A 39 -17.08 -5.27 -23.41
C GLY A 39 -16.26 -5.37 -22.12
N GLY A 40 -16.62 -6.31 -21.24
CA GLY A 40 -15.86 -6.62 -20.03
C GLY A 40 -14.46 -7.15 -20.34
N GLY A 41 -14.35 -8.07 -21.31
CA GLY A 41 -13.07 -8.60 -21.79
C GLY A 41 -12.16 -7.49 -22.35
N LEU A 42 -12.69 -6.61 -23.19
CA LEU A 42 -11.95 -5.45 -23.72
C LEU A 42 -11.49 -4.51 -22.61
N PHE A 43 -12.37 -4.20 -21.65
CA PHE A 43 -12.02 -3.34 -20.51
C PHE A 43 -10.89 -3.94 -19.66
N ILE A 44 -10.97 -5.24 -19.34
CA ILE A 44 -9.94 -5.95 -18.57
C ILE A 44 -8.61 -5.96 -19.35
N TRP A 45 -8.65 -6.22 -20.66
CA TRP A 45 -7.46 -6.24 -21.50
C TRP A 45 -6.77 -4.86 -21.57
N LEU A 46 -7.53 -3.79 -21.82
CA LEU A 46 -7.02 -2.42 -21.78
C LEU A 46 -6.48 -2.04 -20.39
N GLY A 47 -7.15 -2.49 -19.33
CA GLY A 47 -6.70 -2.32 -17.96
C GLY A 47 -5.35 -2.97 -17.69
N ARG A 48 -5.17 -4.23 -18.11
CA ARG A 48 -3.89 -4.96 -18.00
C ARG A 48 -2.76 -4.25 -18.75
N LYS A 49 -3.04 -3.69 -19.93
CA LYS A 49 -2.05 -2.92 -20.69
C LYS A 49 -1.59 -1.67 -19.93
N VAL A 50 -2.52 -0.91 -19.34
CA VAL A 50 -2.16 0.25 -18.50
C VAL A 50 -1.36 -0.18 -17.27
N GLN A 51 -1.74 -1.30 -16.64
CA GLN A 51 -1.03 -1.83 -15.48
C GLN A 51 0.44 -2.18 -15.82
N GLN A 52 0.68 -2.83 -16.95
CA GLN A 52 2.05 -3.16 -17.40
C GLN A 52 2.90 -1.91 -17.64
N GLU A 53 2.31 -0.86 -18.23
CA GLU A 53 3.02 0.42 -18.41
C GLU A 53 3.33 1.11 -17.07
N LEU A 54 2.39 1.09 -16.12
CA LEU A 54 2.62 1.63 -14.78
C LEU A 54 3.68 0.82 -14.02
N GLU A 55 3.70 -0.50 -14.17
CA GLU A 55 4.72 -1.36 -13.57
C GLU A 55 6.12 -1.04 -14.11
N ARG A 56 6.25 -0.80 -15.43
CA ARG A 56 7.51 -0.34 -16.02
C ARG A 56 7.97 0.99 -15.43
N ILE A 57 7.06 1.97 -15.35
CA ILE A 57 7.31 3.29 -14.76
C ILE A 57 7.79 3.14 -13.31
N PHE A 58 7.07 2.37 -12.48
CA PHE A 58 7.45 2.19 -11.08
C PHE A 58 8.74 1.39 -10.90
N THR A 59 9.02 0.43 -11.77
CA THR A 59 10.29 -0.30 -11.78
C THR A 59 11.46 0.63 -12.09
N GLN A 60 11.33 1.46 -13.13
CA GLN A 60 12.34 2.45 -13.50
C GLN A 60 12.56 3.48 -12.38
N ALA A 61 11.47 3.99 -11.80
CA ALA A 61 11.55 4.88 -10.66
C ALA A 61 12.21 4.20 -9.45
N GLY A 62 11.93 2.91 -9.20
CA GLY A 62 12.59 2.11 -8.16
C GLY A 62 14.10 2.02 -8.34
N GLU A 63 14.59 1.83 -9.56
CA GLU A 63 16.04 1.84 -9.84
C GLU A 63 16.68 3.21 -9.60
N LEU A 64 15.97 4.30 -9.92
CA LEU A 64 16.42 5.66 -9.61
C LEU A 64 16.44 5.91 -8.09
N LEU A 65 15.44 5.42 -7.34
CA LEU A 65 15.39 5.51 -5.88
C LEU A 65 16.56 4.76 -5.22
N LYS A 66 16.94 3.57 -5.72
CA LYS A 66 18.12 2.85 -5.23
C LYS A 66 19.41 3.67 -5.39
N LYS A 67 19.49 4.48 -6.45
CA LYS A 67 20.61 5.41 -6.71
C LYS A 67 20.47 6.75 -5.99
N GLN A 68 19.49 6.90 -5.09
CA GLN A 68 19.16 8.15 -4.39
C GLN A 68 18.78 9.32 -5.32
N GLN A 69 18.39 9.02 -6.57
CA GLN A 69 17.96 10.02 -7.55
C GLN A 69 16.46 10.30 -7.39
N PHE A 70 16.07 10.82 -6.23
CA PHE A 70 14.66 10.95 -5.82
C PHE A 70 13.85 11.84 -6.76
N ASP A 71 14.37 13.00 -7.16
CA ASP A 71 13.60 13.94 -7.99
C ASP A 71 13.35 13.37 -9.39
N LYS A 72 14.37 12.71 -9.98
CA LYS A 72 14.22 11.98 -11.25
C LYS A 72 13.23 10.81 -11.13
N ALA A 73 13.28 10.07 -10.03
CA ALA A 73 12.32 8.99 -9.78
C ALA A 73 10.88 9.52 -9.74
N ILE A 74 10.66 10.66 -9.09
CA ILE A 74 9.36 11.33 -9.04
C ILE A 74 8.94 11.80 -10.43
N GLU A 75 9.84 12.39 -11.22
CA GLU A 75 9.55 12.79 -12.60
C GLU A 75 9.09 11.60 -13.45
N VAL A 76 9.79 10.46 -13.37
CA VAL A 76 9.38 9.22 -14.03
C VAL A 76 8.00 8.76 -13.57
N MET A 77 7.72 8.76 -12.27
CA MET A 77 6.37 8.42 -11.75
C MET A 77 5.28 9.35 -12.31
N LYS A 78 5.57 10.65 -12.46
CA LYS A 78 4.63 11.64 -13.00
C LYS A 78 4.25 11.35 -14.46
N GLU A 79 5.10 10.70 -15.24
CA GLU A 79 4.74 10.27 -16.60
C GLU A 79 3.50 9.36 -16.62
N GLY A 80 3.27 8.63 -15.53
CA GLY A 80 2.09 7.78 -15.35
C GLY A 80 0.77 8.55 -15.40
N TYR A 81 0.76 9.86 -15.11
CA TYR A 81 -0.49 10.65 -15.08
C TYR A 81 -1.19 10.71 -16.43
N ARG A 82 -0.46 10.51 -17.54
CA ARG A 82 -1.07 10.39 -18.89
C ARG A 82 -2.08 9.24 -18.99
N PHE A 83 -2.01 8.27 -18.08
CA PHE A 83 -2.94 7.14 -18.00
C PHE A 83 -4.11 7.38 -17.03
N ALA A 84 -4.08 8.44 -16.21
CA ALA A 84 -5.18 8.81 -15.31
C ALA A 84 -6.54 8.98 -16.03
N PRO A 85 -6.65 9.67 -17.17
CA PRO A 85 -7.93 9.74 -17.89
C PRO A 85 -8.29 8.41 -18.57
N LYS A 86 -7.37 7.45 -18.69
CA LYS A 86 -7.63 6.15 -19.31
C LYS A 86 -8.25 5.17 -18.32
N GLN A 87 -7.63 4.96 -17.17
CA GLN A 87 -8.04 3.94 -16.20
C GLN A 87 -8.30 4.49 -14.79
N PHE A 88 -9.27 3.90 -14.08
CA PHE A 88 -9.60 4.28 -12.70
C PHE A 88 -8.45 4.00 -11.73
N LEU A 89 -8.39 4.73 -10.61
CA LEU A 89 -7.36 4.64 -9.55
C LEU A 89 -5.91 4.93 -9.95
N VAL A 90 -5.60 5.12 -11.23
CA VAL A 90 -4.21 5.37 -11.68
C VAL A 90 -3.63 6.61 -11.02
N LYS A 91 -4.36 7.74 -11.04
CA LYS A 91 -3.93 8.97 -10.38
C LYS A 91 -3.59 8.74 -8.90
N GLY A 92 -4.51 8.13 -8.16
CA GLY A 92 -4.31 7.83 -6.74
C GLY A 92 -3.19 6.81 -6.49
N SER A 93 -2.92 5.90 -7.43
CA SER A 93 -1.76 5.01 -7.31
C SER A 93 -0.44 5.76 -7.45
N ILE A 94 -0.36 6.70 -8.40
CA ILE A 94 0.84 7.53 -8.60
C ILE A 94 1.02 8.50 -7.44
N ASP A 95 -0.05 9.22 -7.04
CA ASP A 95 -0.03 10.12 -5.89
C ASP A 95 0.46 9.39 -4.62
N GLY A 96 -0.06 8.18 -4.38
CA GLY A 96 0.37 7.36 -3.23
C GLY A 96 1.85 7.02 -3.26
N GLN A 97 2.40 6.60 -4.40
CA GLN A 97 3.81 6.25 -4.52
C GLN A 97 4.73 7.47 -4.37
N ILE A 98 4.39 8.60 -5.00
CA ILE A 98 5.15 9.85 -4.84
C ILE A 98 5.07 10.31 -3.38
N GLY A 99 3.90 10.24 -2.76
CA GLY A 99 3.70 10.58 -1.35
C GLY A 99 4.56 9.75 -0.41
N VAL A 100 4.68 8.43 -0.66
CA VAL A 100 5.58 7.53 0.08
C VAL A 100 7.04 7.99 -0.07
N VAL A 101 7.49 8.30 -1.29
CA VAL A 101 8.86 8.79 -1.52
C VAL A 101 9.12 10.08 -0.75
N GLN A 102 8.20 11.04 -0.80
CA GLN A 102 8.34 12.31 -0.09
C GLN A 102 8.32 12.13 1.43
N TYR A 103 7.50 11.20 1.95
CA TYR A 103 7.50 10.82 3.36
C TYR A 103 8.86 10.26 3.79
N LEU A 104 9.45 9.35 3.00
CA LEU A 104 10.76 8.77 3.28
C LEU A 104 11.88 9.83 3.27
N ARG A 105 11.74 10.88 2.44
CA ARG A 105 12.62 12.07 2.42
C ARG A 105 12.34 13.04 3.57
N LYS A 106 11.37 12.75 4.44
CA LYS A 106 10.89 13.62 5.54
C LYS A 106 10.33 14.96 5.06
N LYS A 107 9.91 15.04 3.80
CA LYS A 107 9.23 16.20 3.20
C LYS A 107 7.73 16.11 3.47
N ASN A 108 7.35 16.21 4.75
CA ASN A 108 6.00 15.90 5.21
C ASN A 108 4.93 16.81 4.58
N GLU A 109 5.24 18.09 4.37
CA GLU A 109 4.34 19.07 3.73
C GLU A 109 4.03 18.70 2.28
N GLU A 110 5.03 18.20 1.54
CA GLU A 110 4.85 17.72 0.17
C GLU A 110 4.15 16.34 0.16
N ALA A 111 4.44 15.48 1.14
CA ALA A 111 3.92 14.12 1.22
C ALA A 111 2.43 14.06 1.57
N GLU A 112 1.98 14.84 2.55
CA GLU A 112 0.62 14.75 3.10
C GLU A 112 -0.50 14.86 2.06
N PRO A 113 -0.54 15.87 1.16
CA PRO A 113 -1.61 15.96 0.16
C PRO A 113 -1.59 14.78 -0.82
N LEU A 114 -0.41 14.25 -1.15
CA LEU A 114 -0.25 13.10 -2.03
C LEU A 114 -0.70 11.80 -1.36
N LEU A 115 -0.34 11.60 -0.09
CA LEU A 115 -0.78 10.46 0.71
C LEU A 115 -2.29 10.49 0.95
N ALA A 116 -2.89 11.67 1.11
CA ALA A 116 -4.34 11.84 1.23
C ALA A 116 -5.09 11.57 -0.07
N ALA A 117 -4.51 11.95 -1.22
CA ALA A 117 -5.05 11.66 -2.55
C ALA A 117 -4.80 10.21 -3.01
N ALA A 118 -4.03 9.44 -2.25
CA ALA A 118 -3.67 8.08 -2.60
C ALA A 118 -4.89 7.17 -2.79
N SER A 119 -4.77 6.20 -3.70
CA SER A 119 -5.81 5.20 -3.95
C SER A 119 -6.30 4.57 -2.66
N MET A 120 -7.60 4.32 -2.53
CA MET A 120 -8.20 3.68 -1.36
C MET A 120 -7.57 2.32 -1.02
N GLN A 121 -6.98 1.64 -2.01
CA GLN A 121 -6.29 0.36 -1.82
C GLN A 121 -4.84 0.50 -1.30
N HIS A 122 -4.25 1.69 -1.35
CA HIS A 122 -2.87 1.91 -0.90
C HIS A 122 -2.84 2.03 0.64
N TYR A 123 -2.63 0.91 1.33
CA TYR A 123 -2.66 0.87 2.80
C TYR A 123 -1.43 1.53 3.43
N ILE A 124 -0.24 1.38 2.82
CA ILE A 124 1.02 1.98 3.33
C ILE A 124 0.90 3.51 3.38
N ALA A 125 0.43 4.13 2.28
CA ALA A 125 0.23 5.57 2.21
C ALA A 125 -0.73 6.07 3.31
N LYS A 126 -1.80 5.33 3.59
CA LYS A 126 -2.73 5.67 4.68
C LYS A 126 -2.10 5.52 6.05
N ALA A 127 -1.32 4.46 6.30
CA ALA A 127 -0.62 4.31 7.56
C ALA A 127 0.39 5.46 7.77
N MET A 128 1.15 5.85 6.74
CA MET A 128 2.05 7.01 6.80
C MET A 128 1.29 8.32 7.06
N LEU A 129 0.14 8.53 6.39
CA LEU A 129 -0.73 9.68 6.64
C LEU A 129 -1.24 9.70 8.08
N GLY A 130 -1.66 8.55 8.61
CA GLY A 130 -2.09 8.40 10.00
C GLY A 130 -0.97 8.73 10.99
N ILE A 131 0.27 8.35 10.68
CA ILE A 131 1.46 8.72 11.48
C ILE A 131 1.69 10.24 11.45
N LEU A 132 1.60 10.89 10.29
CA LEU A 132 1.75 12.35 10.18
C LEU A 132 0.70 13.08 11.03
N GLN A 133 -0.57 12.67 10.90
CA GLN A 133 -1.69 13.22 11.69
C GLN A 133 -1.46 13.03 13.19
N TRP A 134 -1.04 11.83 13.61
CA TRP A 134 -0.74 11.56 15.01
C TRP A 134 0.41 12.42 15.54
N LYS A 135 1.51 12.55 14.78
CA LYS A 135 2.66 13.39 15.16
C LYS A 135 2.29 14.87 15.29
N ARG A 136 1.26 15.34 14.58
CA ARG A 136 0.69 16.69 14.71
C ARG A 136 -0.32 16.84 15.87
N GLY A 137 -0.63 15.76 16.58
CA GLY A 137 -1.58 15.75 17.70
C GLY A 137 -3.02 15.42 17.30
N GLU A 138 -3.31 15.16 16.03
CA GLU A 138 -4.65 14.83 15.52
C GLU A 138 -5.04 13.36 15.81
N LYS A 139 -5.00 12.94 17.08
CA LYS A 139 -5.15 11.53 17.50
C LYS A 139 -6.43 10.86 16.97
N LYS A 140 -7.57 11.58 16.97
CA LYS A 140 -8.85 11.06 16.48
C LYS A 140 -8.78 10.75 14.97
N LYS A 141 -8.33 11.72 14.19
CA LYS A 141 -8.18 11.61 12.73
C LYS A 141 -7.16 10.53 12.35
N ALA A 142 -6.06 10.43 13.09
CA ALA A 142 -5.08 9.37 12.91
C ALA A 142 -5.71 7.98 13.06
N LYS A 143 -6.53 7.76 14.10
CA LYS A 143 -7.25 6.49 14.32
C LYS A 143 -8.23 6.17 13.20
N GLU A 144 -8.96 7.16 12.70
CA GLU A 144 -9.85 7.01 11.52
C GLU A 144 -9.05 6.63 10.26
N THR A 145 -7.92 7.29 10.01
CA THR A 145 -7.04 6.99 8.88
C THR A 145 -6.42 5.59 8.99
N PHE A 146 -6.02 5.16 10.19
CA PHE A 146 -5.54 3.79 10.42
C PHE A 146 -6.63 2.74 10.23
N ALA A 147 -7.88 3.02 10.61
CA ALA A 147 -9.00 2.13 10.31
C ALA A 147 -9.21 1.97 8.80
N LEU A 148 -9.03 3.04 8.01
CA LEU A 148 -9.04 2.95 6.54
C LEU A 148 -7.85 2.15 6.02
N ALA A 149 -6.66 2.31 6.61
CA ALA A 149 -5.49 1.51 6.25
C ALA A 149 -5.78 0.01 6.47
N LEU A 150 -6.32 -0.38 7.62
CA LEU A 150 -6.68 -1.77 7.93
C LEU A 150 -7.74 -2.33 6.98
N LYS A 151 -8.72 -1.52 6.56
CA LYS A 151 -9.71 -1.94 5.55
C LYS A 151 -9.07 -2.24 4.20
N ALA A 152 -8.02 -1.53 3.82
CA ALA A 152 -7.28 -1.74 2.58
C ALA A 152 -6.25 -2.90 2.68
N GLY A 153 -5.57 -3.03 3.83
CA GLY A 153 -4.54 -4.04 4.08
C GLY A 153 -4.97 -5.12 5.06
N LYS A 154 -6.16 -5.70 4.91
CA LYS A 154 -6.76 -6.61 5.91
C LYS A 154 -5.89 -7.80 6.29
N LYS A 155 -5.08 -8.30 5.34
CA LYS A 155 -4.20 -9.47 5.49
C LYS A 155 -2.75 -9.10 5.82
N GLU A 156 -2.47 -7.83 6.09
CA GLU A 156 -1.12 -7.32 6.34
C GLU A 156 -0.86 -7.28 7.85
N SER A 157 -0.21 -8.30 8.40
CA SER A 157 0.03 -8.39 9.84
C SER A 157 0.85 -7.22 10.39
N LEU A 158 1.84 -6.74 9.62
CA LEU A 158 2.60 -5.54 9.94
C LEU A 158 1.71 -4.32 10.20
N LEU A 159 0.61 -4.16 9.45
CA LEU A 159 -0.24 -2.99 9.57
C LEU A 159 -0.96 -2.92 10.91
N TYR A 160 -1.40 -4.07 11.43
CA TYR A 160 -1.94 -4.16 12.79
C TYR A 160 -0.87 -3.83 13.83
N ALA A 161 0.35 -4.32 13.64
CA ALA A 161 1.45 -4.03 14.55
C ALA A 161 1.86 -2.55 14.55
N VAL A 162 1.88 -1.90 13.38
CA VAL A 162 2.15 -0.45 13.25
C VAL A 162 1.06 0.36 13.94
N TYR A 163 -0.22 0.02 13.73
CA TYR A 163 -1.31 0.73 14.39
C TYR A 163 -1.30 0.51 15.91
N ALA A 164 -1.06 -0.71 16.36
CA ALA A 164 -0.89 -1.03 17.78
C ALA A 164 0.27 -0.25 18.40
N TYR A 165 1.40 -0.12 17.69
CA TYR A 165 2.52 0.71 18.13
C TYR A 165 2.10 2.16 18.33
N VAL A 166 1.44 2.76 17.33
CA VAL A 166 0.95 4.15 17.44
C VAL A 166 -0.03 4.31 18.59
N LEU A 167 -0.92 3.34 18.84
CA LEU A 167 -1.86 3.38 19.96
C LEU A 167 -1.15 3.32 21.32
N VAL A 168 -0.10 2.51 21.45
CA VAL A 168 0.75 2.49 22.67
C VAL A 168 1.38 3.85 22.91
N GLU A 169 1.94 4.47 21.86
CA GLU A 169 2.50 5.82 21.94
C GLU A 169 1.44 6.90 22.25
N MET A 170 0.16 6.65 21.92
CA MET A 170 -0.96 7.51 22.32
C MET A 170 -1.37 7.32 23.80
N GLY A 171 -0.88 6.28 24.49
CA GLY A 171 -1.28 5.86 25.83
C GLY A 171 -2.46 4.87 25.85
N GLU A 172 -2.90 4.37 24.70
CA GLU A 172 -4.11 3.55 24.54
C GLU A 172 -3.76 2.05 24.42
N ARG A 173 -3.11 1.50 25.44
CA ARG A 173 -2.57 0.12 25.44
C ARG A 173 -3.64 -0.95 25.24
N ASP A 174 -4.81 -0.82 25.89
CA ASP A 174 -5.88 -1.81 25.77
C ASP A 174 -6.40 -1.90 24.34
N LYS A 175 -6.56 -0.75 23.67
CA LYS A 175 -6.93 -0.70 22.25
C LYS A 175 -5.84 -1.26 21.35
N ALA A 176 -4.57 -1.08 21.70
CA ALA A 176 -3.48 -1.72 20.97
C ALA A 176 -3.59 -3.25 21.03
N ILE A 177 -3.94 -3.83 22.19
CA ILE A 177 -4.20 -5.27 22.35
C ILE A 177 -5.41 -5.70 21.51
N GLU A 178 -6.51 -4.94 21.51
CA GLU A 178 -7.69 -5.20 20.68
C GLU A 178 -7.34 -5.24 19.18
N VAL A 179 -6.56 -4.28 18.70
CA VAL A 179 -6.10 -4.23 17.30
C VAL A 179 -5.25 -5.45 16.95
N LEU A 180 -4.36 -5.89 17.84
CA LEU A 180 -3.57 -7.10 17.61
C LEU A 180 -4.44 -8.36 17.57
N ASN A 181 -5.46 -8.45 18.44
CA ASN A 181 -6.42 -9.55 18.43
C ASN A 181 -7.26 -9.57 17.15
N GLN A 182 -7.70 -8.40 16.67
CA GLN A 182 -8.35 -8.26 15.36
C GLN A 182 -7.43 -8.79 14.24
N GLY A 183 -6.15 -8.40 14.27
CA GLY A 183 -5.14 -8.88 13.35
C GLY A 183 -5.00 -10.40 13.36
N LEU A 184 -4.96 -11.02 14.54
CA LEU A 184 -4.88 -12.48 14.72
C LEU A 184 -6.12 -13.23 14.22
N GLY A 185 -7.29 -12.61 14.28
CA GLY A 185 -8.52 -13.17 13.72
C GLY A 185 -8.45 -13.38 12.20
N ILE A 186 -7.68 -12.53 11.51
CA ILE A 186 -7.54 -12.55 10.04
C ILE A 186 -6.22 -13.22 9.62
N CYS A 187 -5.10 -12.82 10.23
CA CYS A 187 -3.75 -13.33 10.02
C CYS A 187 -3.49 -14.49 11.00
N LYS A 188 -4.27 -15.56 10.87
CA LYS A 188 -4.21 -16.71 11.78
C LYS A 188 -2.80 -17.29 11.83
N GLY A 189 -2.27 -17.49 13.04
CA GLY A 189 -0.96 -18.08 13.25
C GLY A 189 0.24 -17.15 13.02
N ASP A 190 0.06 -15.84 12.80
CA ASP A 190 1.21 -14.93 12.70
C ASP A 190 1.91 -14.78 14.07
N GLU A 191 3.07 -15.44 14.21
CA GLU A 191 3.86 -15.46 15.45
C GLU A 191 4.30 -14.07 15.92
N ARG A 192 4.50 -13.12 14.99
CA ARG A 192 4.94 -11.75 15.31
C ARG A 192 3.81 -11.02 16.02
N LEU A 193 2.57 -11.17 15.56
CA LEU A 193 1.39 -10.62 16.23
C LEU A 193 1.13 -11.29 17.58
N ILE A 194 1.22 -12.62 17.66
CA ILE A 194 1.08 -13.37 18.92
C ILE A 194 2.07 -12.86 19.97
N THR A 195 3.34 -12.75 19.57
CA THR A 195 4.42 -12.26 20.43
C THR A 195 4.15 -10.84 20.90
N ASN A 196 3.80 -9.94 19.98
CA ASN A 196 3.52 -8.54 20.31
C ASN A 196 2.32 -8.39 21.24
N ARG A 197 1.24 -9.15 21.03
CA ARG A 197 0.07 -9.15 21.92
C ARG A 197 0.47 -9.63 23.32
N ASN A 198 1.21 -10.73 23.43
CA ASN A 198 1.68 -11.24 24.71
C ASN A 198 2.58 -10.24 25.44
N LEU A 199 3.46 -9.56 24.73
CA LEU A 199 4.28 -8.49 25.31
C LEU A 199 3.39 -7.37 25.84
N LEU A 200 2.36 -6.97 25.08
CA LEU A 200 1.43 -5.95 25.53
C LEU A 200 0.60 -6.38 26.74
N GLN A 201 0.15 -7.62 26.84
CA GLN A 201 -0.56 -8.12 28.02
C GLN A 201 0.33 -8.14 29.27
N ASN A 202 1.65 -8.35 29.10
CA ASN A 202 2.62 -8.46 30.20
C ASN A 202 3.32 -7.13 30.56
N GLY A 203 2.75 -5.98 30.22
CA GLY A 203 3.38 -4.68 30.52
C GLY A 203 4.64 -4.34 29.70
N LYS A 204 5.05 -5.18 28.73
CA LYS A 204 6.25 -5.00 27.90
C LYS A 204 5.97 -4.23 26.61
N ALA A 205 7.03 -3.69 25.98
CA ALA A 205 6.97 -3.01 24.70
C ALA A 205 6.89 -3.99 23.51
N LEU A 206 6.37 -3.53 22.37
CA LEU A 206 6.30 -4.27 21.12
C LEU A 206 7.70 -4.55 20.54
N LYS A 207 7.90 -5.70 19.92
CA LYS A 207 9.10 -6.05 19.15
C LYS A 207 8.85 -5.81 17.67
N MET A 208 9.05 -4.57 17.22
CA MET A 208 8.77 -4.20 15.82
C MET A 208 9.91 -4.55 14.84
N LYS A 209 11.13 -4.74 15.34
CA LYS A 209 12.32 -5.08 14.54
C LYS A 209 12.19 -6.38 13.75
N VAL A 210 11.33 -7.29 14.19
CA VAL A 210 11.06 -8.57 13.51
C VAL A 210 10.42 -8.39 12.12
N TYR A 211 9.88 -7.20 11.82
CA TYR A 211 9.32 -6.86 10.51
C TYR A 211 10.34 -6.27 9.53
N GLY A 212 11.58 -6.00 9.98
CA GLY A 212 12.68 -5.55 9.11
C GLY A 212 12.40 -4.24 8.36
N GLU A 213 12.85 -4.17 7.10
CA GLU A 213 12.73 -2.99 6.22
C GLU A 213 11.30 -2.45 6.11
N GLN A 214 10.31 -3.34 6.11
CA GLN A 214 8.90 -2.96 6.02
C GLN A 214 8.43 -2.15 7.24
N TRP A 215 9.06 -2.33 8.41
CA TRP A 215 8.80 -1.48 9.58
C TRP A 215 9.51 -0.14 9.47
N TYR A 216 10.77 -0.15 9.02
CA TYR A 216 11.58 1.08 8.98
C TYR A 216 11.07 2.12 7.98
N GLN A 217 10.32 1.72 6.95
CA GLN A 217 9.67 2.67 6.03
C GLN A 217 8.73 3.65 6.77
N PHE A 218 8.20 3.29 7.93
CA PHE A 218 7.31 4.16 8.71
C PHE A 218 8.05 5.26 9.50
N LEU A 219 9.39 5.25 9.54
CA LEU A 219 10.19 6.26 10.24
C LEU A 219 9.80 6.47 11.71
N LEU A 220 9.35 5.39 12.36
CA LEU A 220 9.02 5.35 13.79
C LEU A 220 10.21 4.87 14.64
N GLU A 221 11.09 4.05 14.06
CA GLU A 221 12.34 3.62 14.68
C GLU A 221 13.46 3.66 13.63
N ARG A 222 14.71 3.92 14.04
CA ARG A 222 15.86 3.86 13.13
C ARG A 222 16.30 2.40 12.95
N PRO A 223 16.70 1.97 11.74
CA PRO A 223 17.32 0.67 11.58
C PRO A 223 18.60 0.61 12.40
N MET A 224 18.78 -0.46 13.18
CA MET A 224 20.09 -0.75 13.74
C MET A 224 20.97 -1.22 12.58
N ILE A 225 21.86 -0.36 12.11
CA ILE A 225 22.98 -0.78 11.27
C ILE A 225 23.77 -1.72 12.17
N ARG A 226 23.64 -3.03 11.95
CA ARG A 226 24.52 -4.01 12.55
C ARG A 226 25.86 -3.82 11.86
N GLN A 227 26.63 -2.81 12.29
CA GLN A 227 28.08 -2.87 12.13
C GLN A 227 28.49 -4.08 12.96
N GLU A 228 28.58 -5.23 12.33
CA GLU A 228 29.36 -6.31 12.91
C GLU A 228 30.73 -5.70 13.21
N ALA A 229 31.11 -5.69 14.48
CA ALA A 229 32.44 -5.25 14.86
C ALA A 229 33.42 -6.03 13.98
N PRO A 230 34.35 -5.36 13.29
CA PRO A 230 35.25 -6.03 12.35
C PRO A 230 35.93 -7.19 13.06
N ALA A 231 36.22 -8.28 12.33
CA ALA A 231 36.62 -9.56 12.93
C ALA A 231 37.77 -9.47 13.96
N PHE A 232 38.63 -8.45 13.87
CA PHE A 232 39.70 -8.17 14.83
C PHE A 232 39.23 -7.64 16.21
N ALA A 233 38.03 -7.07 16.32
CA ALA A 233 37.45 -6.59 17.57
C ALA A 233 36.74 -7.69 18.37
N ARG A 234 36.64 -8.92 17.81
CA ARG A 234 36.26 -10.12 18.56
C ARG A 234 37.47 -10.66 19.32
N VAL A 235 37.98 -9.88 20.28
CA VAL A 235 38.96 -10.41 21.24
C VAL A 235 38.23 -11.44 22.09
N SER A 236 38.58 -12.71 21.94
CA SER A 236 38.06 -13.75 22.82
C SER A 236 38.46 -13.39 24.25
N ARG A 237 37.54 -13.46 25.20
CA ARG A 237 37.87 -13.27 26.65
C ARG A 237 38.93 -14.26 27.15
N ARG A 238 39.26 -15.28 26.35
CA ARG A 238 40.33 -16.26 26.59
C ARG A 238 41.73 -15.70 26.34
N ALA A 239 41.87 -14.64 25.54
CA ALA A 239 43.15 -14.00 25.23
C ALA A 239 43.57 -12.92 26.27
N LEU A 240 42.70 -12.59 27.22
CA LEU A 240 42.95 -11.61 28.30
C LEU A 240 43.28 -12.28 29.65
N ARG A 241 43.46 -13.61 29.66
CA ARG A 241 43.87 -14.40 30.83
C ARG A 241 45.10 -15.25 30.49
N GLY A 242 46.11 -14.62 29.90
CA GLY A 242 47.48 -15.13 29.78
C GLY A 242 48.39 -14.24 30.60
#